data_AF-A0A5C5V6S5-F1
#
_entry.id   AF-A0A5C5V6S5-F1
#
_cell.length_a   1.000
_cell.length_b   1.000
_cell.length_c   1.000
_cell.angle_alpha   90.00
_cell.angle_beta   90.00
_cell.angle_gamma   90.00
#
_symmetry.space_group_name_H-M   'P 1'
#
loop_
_entity.id
_entity.type
_entity.pdbx_description
1 polymer ?
#
loop_
_entity_poly.entity_id
_entity_poly.type
_entity_poly.pdbx_seq_one_letter_code
_entity_poly.pdbx_strand_id
1 'polypeptide(L)'
;MKRDPDPIAYNRRHNFRLAYGKPIKTEWGKMRPQDFGVMELLDEVDAALQKRSDAGASATPLLLHLRGFFHAILQDQPRTGLRRWLDLRGVQRPASPLAVWLLGRCCTPSSTKRLAELADHPLPSTFAKHYARELRRLRLWDALDRVAVKYQVDWAVARQAERRPSQPFADRLKRYATHVDQSRAAAVPERSRMPLWFSADFWRRTPGKSAQAIRHVLEHLHRLVHGA
;
A
#
# COMPACT_ATOMS: atom_id res chain seq x y z
N MET A 1 5.50 17.07 -16.34
CA MET A 1 5.13 17.22 -14.91
C MET A 1 5.92 18.39 -14.34
N LYS A 2 5.26 19.43 -13.81
CA LYS A 2 5.95 20.48 -13.04
C LYS A 2 6.59 19.84 -11.81
N ARG A 3 7.87 20.14 -11.53
CA ARG A 3 8.57 19.65 -10.33
C ARG A 3 7.91 20.24 -9.08
N ASP A 4 7.81 19.42 -8.04
CA ASP A 4 7.27 19.85 -6.75
C ASP A 4 8.17 20.95 -6.15
N PRO A 5 7.62 22.10 -5.72
CA PRO A 5 8.41 23.18 -5.10
C PRO A 5 9.02 22.81 -3.74
N ASP A 6 8.51 21.77 -3.05
CA ASP A 6 9.04 21.29 -1.78
C ASP A 6 9.59 19.85 -1.95
N PRO A 7 10.77 19.65 -2.57
CA PRO A 7 11.31 18.32 -2.80
C PRO A 7 11.78 17.70 -1.48
N ILE A 8 11.09 16.66 -1.04
CA ILE A 8 11.57 15.78 0.05
C ILE A 8 12.87 15.13 -0.42
N ALA A 9 13.98 15.48 0.22
CA ALA A 9 15.34 15.13 -0.18
C ALA A 9 15.74 13.69 0.22
N TYR A 10 14.84 12.72 0.04
CA TYR A 10 15.08 11.33 0.42
C TYR A 10 16.29 10.71 -0.31
N ASN A 11 16.62 11.19 -1.52
CA ASN A 11 17.75 10.67 -2.28
C ASN A 11 19.13 10.99 -1.65
N ARG A 12 19.23 12.02 -0.79
CA ARG A 12 20.42 12.24 0.07
C ARG A 12 20.47 11.29 1.26
N ARG A 13 19.31 10.84 1.76
CA ARG A 13 19.17 9.95 2.93
C ARG A 13 19.24 8.46 2.58
N HIS A 14 18.88 8.07 1.36
CA HIS A 14 19.08 6.71 0.86
C HIS A 14 20.58 6.34 0.78
N ASN A 15 21.47 7.35 0.65
CA ASN A 15 22.93 7.19 0.75
C ASN A 15 23.50 7.35 2.17
N PHE A 16 22.68 7.69 3.19
CA PHE A 16 23.03 7.49 4.60
C PHE A 16 22.90 6.02 5.03
N ARG A 17 22.83 5.11 4.04
CA ARG A 17 22.89 3.64 4.09
C ARG A 17 24.07 3.04 4.87
N LEU A 18 24.87 3.79 5.63
CA LEU A 18 26.10 3.31 6.27
C LEU A 18 26.40 3.85 7.69
N ALA A 19 25.65 4.80 8.25
CA ALA A 19 26.03 5.40 9.55
C ALA A 19 25.42 4.71 10.79
N TYR A 20 24.25 4.08 10.65
CA TYR A 20 23.74 3.19 11.70
C TYR A 20 24.26 1.79 11.39
N GLY A 21 25.23 1.34 12.18
CA GLY A 21 25.90 0.06 12.01
C GLY A 21 25.00 -1.15 12.22
N LYS A 22 25.53 -2.18 12.90
CA LYS A 22 24.84 -3.45 13.13
C LYS A 22 23.42 -3.22 13.68
N PRO A 23 22.44 -4.07 13.34
CA PRO A 23 21.07 -3.92 13.82
C PRO A 23 21.03 -3.76 15.34
N ILE A 24 20.25 -2.79 15.81
CA ILE A 24 20.19 -2.42 17.22
C ILE A 24 19.05 -3.18 17.88
N LYS A 25 19.33 -3.86 19.00
CA LYS A 25 18.30 -4.46 19.83
C LYS A 25 17.63 -3.34 20.63
N THR A 26 16.33 -3.18 20.44
CA THR A 26 15.49 -2.23 21.15
C THR A 26 14.41 -2.99 21.92
N GLU A 27 13.67 -2.32 22.80
CA GLU A 27 12.46 -2.86 23.44
C GLU A 27 11.40 -3.33 22.42
N TRP A 28 11.45 -2.81 21.19
CA TRP A 28 10.56 -3.13 20.07
C TRP A 28 11.06 -4.30 19.20
N GLY A 29 12.21 -4.87 19.55
CA GLY A 29 12.91 -5.90 18.78
C GLY A 29 14.14 -5.37 18.05
N LYS A 30 14.58 -6.12 17.04
CA LYS A 30 15.78 -5.81 16.25
C LYS A 30 15.44 -4.77 15.18
N MET A 31 15.91 -3.54 15.37
CA MET A 31 15.76 -2.46 14.39
C MET A 31 16.94 -2.43 13.43
N ARG A 32 16.65 -2.44 12.13
CA ARG A 32 17.64 -2.33 11.07
C ARG A 32 17.78 -0.86 10.64
N PRO A 33 18.88 -0.46 9.99
CA PRO A 33 19.04 0.89 9.48
C PRO A 33 17.87 1.38 8.58
N GLN A 34 17.26 0.46 7.80
CA GLN A 34 16.11 0.78 6.97
C GLN A 34 14.85 1.14 7.78
N ASP A 35 14.73 0.61 9.01
CA ASP A 35 13.62 0.93 9.91
C ASP A 35 13.71 2.37 10.41
N PHE A 36 14.92 2.90 10.63
CA PHE A 36 15.10 4.32 10.98
C PHE A 36 14.87 5.24 9.77
N GLY A 37 15.40 4.87 8.60
CA GLY A 37 15.23 5.66 7.38
C GLY A 37 13.76 5.83 6.96
N VAL A 38 12.93 4.80 7.17
CA VAL A 38 11.49 4.93 6.88
C VAL A 38 10.77 5.82 7.90
N MET A 39 11.17 5.79 9.17
CA MET A 39 10.60 6.67 10.20
C MET A 39 10.90 8.14 9.90
N GLU A 40 12.15 8.44 9.55
CA GLU A 40 12.56 9.79 9.17
C GLU A 40 11.83 10.30 7.93
N LEU A 41 11.68 9.46 6.89
CA LEU A 41 10.89 9.83 5.72
C LEU A 41 9.44 10.13 6.10
N LEU A 42 8.83 9.29 6.93
CA LEU A 42 7.44 9.51 7.34
C LEU A 42 7.28 10.80 8.14
N ASP A 43 8.25 11.16 9.00
CA ASP A 43 8.26 12.45 9.69
C ASP A 43 8.36 13.64 8.70
N GLU A 44 9.19 13.54 7.65
CA GLU A 44 9.28 14.57 6.60
C GLU A 44 7.99 14.67 5.77
N VAL A 45 7.42 13.53 5.40
CA VAL A 45 6.16 13.45 4.66
C VAL A 45 5.03 14.03 5.50
N ASP A 46 5.00 13.75 6.79
CA ASP A 46 3.98 14.27 7.71
C ASP A 46 4.01 15.80 7.75
N ALA A 47 5.19 16.38 7.96
CA ALA A 47 5.36 17.83 7.96
C ALA A 47 4.96 18.46 6.62
N ALA A 48 5.35 17.85 5.50
CA ALA A 48 5.01 18.33 4.17
C ALA A 48 3.51 18.24 3.87
N LEU A 49 2.85 17.15 4.31
CA LEU A 49 1.40 16.98 4.18
C LEU A 49 0.64 17.97 5.06
N GLN A 50 1.11 18.23 6.28
CA GLN A 50 0.50 19.22 7.18
C GLN A 50 0.58 20.62 6.57
N LYS A 51 1.77 21.07 6.16
CA LYS A 51 1.98 22.38 5.51
C LYS A 51 1.07 22.56 4.29
N ARG A 52 0.89 21.51 3.49
CA ARG A 52 0.00 21.53 2.31
C ARG A 52 -1.47 21.58 2.70
N SER A 53 -1.87 20.83 3.72
CA SER A 53 -3.23 20.87 4.26
C SER A 53 -3.58 22.27 4.74
N ASP A 54 -2.68 22.91 5.49
CA ASP A 54 -2.84 24.27 6.00
C ASP A 54 -2.93 25.30 4.86
N ALA A 55 -2.22 25.06 3.76
CA ALA A 55 -2.28 25.88 2.54
C ALA A 55 -3.46 25.54 1.60
N GLY A 56 -4.32 24.58 1.95
CA GLY A 56 -5.40 24.09 1.07
C GLY A 56 -4.91 23.44 -0.23
N ALA A 57 -3.64 23.01 -0.28
CA ALA A 57 -2.98 22.49 -1.47
C ALA A 57 -3.13 20.97 -1.59
N SER A 58 -3.20 20.47 -2.83
CA SER A 58 -3.27 19.03 -3.08
C SER A 58 -1.98 18.31 -2.64
N ALA A 59 -2.13 17.16 -1.98
CA ALA A 59 -1.06 16.23 -1.64
C ALA A 59 -0.60 15.35 -2.83
N THR A 60 -1.40 15.26 -3.90
CA THR A 60 -1.14 14.35 -5.03
C THR A 60 0.22 14.55 -5.70
N PRO A 61 0.67 15.78 -6.02
CA PRO A 61 1.97 16.00 -6.66
C PRO A 61 3.14 15.46 -5.82
N LEU A 62 3.09 15.69 -4.50
CA LEU A 62 4.09 15.23 -3.55
C LEU A 62 4.15 13.70 -3.52
N LEU A 63 3.00 13.03 -3.34
CA LEU A 63 2.94 11.57 -3.28
C LEU A 63 3.38 10.91 -4.59
N LEU A 64 3.10 11.54 -5.74
CA LEU A 64 3.59 11.06 -7.04
C LEU A 64 5.10 11.20 -7.18
N HIS A 65 5.69 12.28 -6.68
CA HIS A 65 7.14 12.47 -6.65
C HIS A 65 7.83 11.39 -5.80
N LEU A 66 7.21 10.98 -4.69
CA LEU A 66 7.73 9.97 -3.78
C LEU A 66 7.59 8.52 -4.26
N ARG A 67 6.94 8.27 -5.41
CA ARG A 67 6.64 6.92 -5.91
C ARG A 67 7.88 6.01 -5.97
N GLY A 68 9.02 6.54 -6.42
CA GLY A 68 10.27 5.78 -6.48
C GLY A 68 10.75 5.31 -5.10
N PHE A 69 10.61 6.16 -4.08
CA PHE A 69 10.98 5.85 -2.71
C PHE A 69 10.04 4.81 -2.09
N PHE A 70 8.74 4.90 -2.36
CA PHE A 70 7.80 3.85 -1.93
C PHE A 70 8.15 2.49 -2.53
N HIS A 71 8.55 2.44 -3.81
CA HIS A 71 9.01 1.18 -4.40
C HIS A 71 10.25 0.61 -3.70
N ALA A 72 11.23 1.44 -3.37
CA ALA A 72 12.42 1.02 -2.62
C ALA A 72 12.05 0.49 -1.22
N ILE A 73 11.19 1.19 -0.48
CA ILE A 73 10.71 0.78 0.85
C ILE A 73 10.02 -0.58 0.80
N LEU A 74 9.20 -0.82 -0.22
CA LEU A 74 8.52 -2.11 -0.39
C LEU A 74 9.48 -3.26 -0.66
N GLN A 75 10.66 -3.00 -1.24
CA GLN A 75 11.71 -4.00 -1.41
C GLN A 75 12.43 -4.28 -0.09
N ASP A 76 12.75 -3.24 0.67
CA ASP A 76 13.46 -3.35 1.96
C ASP A 76 12.60 -3.93 3.10
N GLN A 77 11.27 -3.80 2.97
CA GLN A 77 10.26 -4.24 3.92
C GLN A 77 10.54 -3.82 5.38
N PRO A 78 10.66 -2.51 5.70
CA PRO A 78 10.97 -2.02 7.06
C PRO A 78 9.75 -2.06 7.99
N ARG A 79 9.22 -3.26 8.24
CA ARG A 79 7.98 -3.49 9.02
C ARG A 79 8.08 -2.90 10.42
N THR A 80 9.23 -3.07 11.08
CA THR A 80 9.46 -2.62 12.46
C THR A 80 9.45 -1.10 12.53
N GLY A 81 10.11 -0.42 11.58
CA GLY A 81 10.14 1.05 11.51
C GLY A 81 8.77 1.66 11.25
N LEU A 82 8.04 1.10 10.27
CA LEU A 82 6.68 1.54 9.94
C LEU A 82 5.71 1.41 11.12
N ARG A 83 5.79 0.28 11.84
CA ARG A 83 5.02 0.06 13.06
C ARG A 83 5.41 1.07 14.15
N ARG A 84 6.71 1.18 14.44
CA ARG A 84 7.20 2.07 15.50
C ARG A 84 6.80 3.52 15.25
N TRP A 85 6.80 3.95 13.99
CA TRP A 85 6.31 5.28 13.64
C TRP A 85 4.84 5.48 14.03
N LEU A 86 3.97 4.52 13.72
CA LEU A 86 2.55 4.57 14.10
C LEU A 86 2.36 4.57 15.62
N ASP A 87 3.12 3.74 16.34
CA ASP A 87 3.06 3.65 17.81
C ASP A 87 3.50 4.98 18.47
N LEU A 88 4.55 5.63 17.95
CA LEU A 88 5.12 6.86 18.52
C LEU A 88 4.37 8.14 18.13
N ARG A 89 3.89 8.23 16.88
CA ARG A 89 3.30 9.46 16.32
C ARG A 89 1.78 9.46 16.36
N GLY A 90 1.16 8.28 16.43
CA GLY A 90 -0.28 8.07 16.46
C GLY A 90 -0.94 8.00 15.08
N VAL A 91 -2.24 7.68 15.10
CA VAL A 91 -3.09 7.49 13.90
C VAL A 91 -3.75 8.78 13.39
N GLN A 92 -3.58 9.88 14.12
CA GLN A 92 -4.17 11.19 13.82
C GLN A 92 -3.31 12.03 12.85
N ARG A 93 -2.11 11.53 12.50
CA ARG A 93 -1.14 12.28 11.71
C ARG A 93 -1.48 12.21 10.22
N PRO A 94 -1.25 13.29 9.45
CA PRO A 94 -1.44 13.29 8.00
C PRO A 94 -0.76 12.13 7.26
N ALA A 95 0.42 11.68 7.71
CA ALA A 95 1.13 10.55 7.11
C ALA A 95 0.67 9.16 7.59
N SER A 96 -0.20 9.06 8.61
CA SER A 96 -0.65 7.75 9.13
C SER A 96 -1.30 6.85 8.08
N PRO A 97 -2.17 7.32 7.16
CA PRO A 97 -2.73 6.47 6.11
C PRO A 97 -1.65 5.88 5.18
N LEU A 98 -0.59 6.64 4.92
CA LEU A 98 0.54 6.19 4.10
C LEU A 98 1.35 5.13 4.85
N ALA A 99 1.65 5.36 6.13
CA ALA A 99 2.36 4.41 6.98
C ALA A 99 1.60 3.06 7.07
N VAL A 100 0.28 3.09 7.26
CA VAL A 100 -0.55 1.87 7.23
C VAL A 100 -0.58 1.20 5.88
N TRP A 101 -0.66 1.96 4.79
CA TRP A 101 -0.58 1.38 3.45
C TRP A 101 0.76 0.67 3.22
N LEU A 102 1.88 1.32 3.57
CA LEU A 102 3.22 0.72 3.45
C LEU A 102 3.35 -0.51 4.36
N LEU A 103 2.91 -0.42 5.62
CA LEU A 103 2.95 -1.52 6.57
C LEU A 103 2.11 -2.69 6.07
N GLY A 104 0.87 -2.39 5.65
CA GLY A 104 -0.04 -3.29 4.98
C GLY A 104 0.69 -4.06 3.89
N ARG A 105 1.30 -3.37 2.92
CA ARG A 105 2.04 -3.97 1.79
C ARG A 105 3.28 -4.77 2.18
N CYS A 106 3.98 -4.37 3.24
CA CYS A 106 5.15 -5.07 3.75
C CYS A 106 4.78 -6.32 4.56
N CYS A 107 3.57 -6.40 5.12
CA CYS A 107 3.10 -7.54 5.90
C CYS A 107 2.69 -8.74 5.03
N THR A 108 3.01 -9.93 5.54
CA THR A 108 2.50 -11.24 5.09
C THR A 108 1.34 -11.67 5.98
N PRO A 109 0.44 -12.58 5.54
CA PRO A 109 -0.65 -13.11 6.38
C PRO A 109 -0.19 -13.66 7.74
N SER A 110 1.06 -14.16 7.83
CA SER A 110 1.68 -14.68 9.06
C SER A 110 2.26 -13.60 10.00
N SER A 111 2.41 -12.36 9.55
CA SER A 111 2.99 -11.23 10.33
C SER A 111 1.96 -10.13 10.64
N THR A 112 0.68 -10.53 10.68
CA THR A 112 -0.50 -9.66 10.70
C THR A 112 -1.02 -9.28 12.08
N LYS A 113 -0.65 -10.03 13.13
CA LYS A 113 -1.22 -9.88 14.50
C LYS A 113 -1.25 -8.43 14.97
N ARG A 114 -0.24 -7.66 14.57
CA ARG A 114 -0.03 -6.31 15.06
C ARG A 114 -0.71 -5.21 14.23
N LEU A 115 -1.09 -5.51 12.98
CA LEU A 115 -1.96 -4.59 12.24
C LEU A 115 -3.36 -4.65 12.86
N ALA A 116 -3.82 -5.83 13.26
CA ALA A 116 -5.11 -6.04 13.93
C ALA A 116 -5.24 -5.32 15.29
N GLU A 117 -4.14 -5.09 16.02
CA GLU A 117 -4.10 -4.32 17.27
C GLU A 117 -4.61 -2.88 17.06
N LEU A 118 -4.41 -2.30 15.87
CA LEU A 118 -4.89 -0.94 15.56
C LEU A 118 -6.42 -0.84 15.44
N ALA A 119 -7.14 -1.96 15.40
CA ALA A 119 -8.60 -1.97 15.30
C ALA A 119 -9.28 -1.39 16.56
N ASP A 120 -8.62 -1.52 17.71
CA ASP A 120 -9.21 -1.14 19.00
C ASP A 120 -9.10 0.37 19.24
N HIS A 121 -8.12 1.04 18.62
CA HIS A 121 -7.92 2.48 18.75
C HIS A 121 -8.98 3.29 17.95
N PRO A 122 -9.43 4.46 18.45
CA PRO A 122 -10.24 5.38 17.66
C PRO A 122 -9.38 5.96 16.53
N LEU A 123 -9.89 5.85 15.31
CA LEU A 123 -9.25 6.22 14.05
C LEU A 123 -10.07 7.35 13.42
N PRO A 124 -9.43 8.32 12.75
CA PRO A 124 -10.13 9.25 11.88
C PRO A 124 -10.92 8.49 10.81
N SER A 125 -12.11 8.98 10.43
CA SER A 125 -12.90 8.42 9.33
C SER A 125 -12.10 8.34 8.02
N THR A 126 -11.31 9.39 7.74
CA THR A 126 -10.41 9.45 6.59
C THR A 126 -9.38 8.32 6.56
N PHE A 127 -8.94 7.85 7.73
CA PHE A 127 -7.99 6.76 7.91
C PHE A 127 -8.68 5.38 7.89
N ALA A 128 -9.88 5.26 8.47
CA ALA A 128 -10.61 4.00 8.64
C ALA A 128 -10.77 3.23 7.32
N LYS A 129 -11.11 3.92 6.22
CA LYS A 129 -11.21 3.30 4.88
C LYS A 129 -9.90 2.69 4.38
N HIS A 130 -8.78 3.35 4.63
CA HIS A 130 -7.47 2.89 4.17
C HIS A 130 -6.99 1.70 4.98
N TYR A 131 -7.22 1.75 6.29
CA TYR A 131 -6.95 0.65 7.20
C TYR A 131 -7.81 -0.58 6.89
N ALA A 132 -9.13 -0.42 6.69
CA ALA A 132 -10.05 -1.48 6.29
C ALA A 132 -9.63 -2.17 4.98
N ARG A 133 -9.13 -1.40 4.00
CA ARG A 133 -8.58 -1.94 2.75
C ARG A 133 -7.38 -2.85 2.98
N GLU A 134 -6.45 -2.46 3.86
CA GLU A 134 -5.27 -3.28 4.16
C GLU A 134 -5.62 -4.51 5.00
N LEU A 135 -6.58 -4.41 5.93
CA LEU A 135 -7.12 -5.56 6.66
C LEU A 135 -7.74 -6.60 5.73
N ARG A 136 -8.58 -6.15 4.78
CA ARG A 136 -9.16 -7.03 3.75
C ARG A 136 -8.08 -7.70 2.92
N ARG A 137 -7.08 -6.95 2.46
CA ARG A 137 -5.95 -7.47 1.67
C ARG A 137 -5.21 -8.60 2.39
N LEU A 138 -5.05 -8.45 3.72
CA LEU A 138 -4.38 -9.41 4.59
C LEU A 138 -5.32 -10.51 5.13
N ARG A 139 -6.61 -10.47 4.78
CA ARG A 139 -7.67 -11.38 5.25
C ARG A 139 -7.82 -11.40 6.78
N LEU A 140 -7.62 -10.26 7.43
CA LEU A 140 -7.86 -10.09 8.86
C LEU A 140 -9.32 -9.78 9.12
N TRP A 141 -10.17 -10.78 8.85
CA TRP A 141 -11.63 -10.61 8.89
C TRP A 141 -12.13 -10.20 10.27
N ASP A 142 -11.67 -10.83 11.34
CA ASP A 142 -12.13 -10.50 12.69
C ASP A 142 -11.84 -9.04 13.06
N ALA A 143 -10.64 -8.55 12.73
CA ALA A 143 -10.28 -7.15 12.95
C ALA A 143 -11.07 -6.20 12.04
N LEU A 144 -11.34 -6.62 10.80
CA LEU A 144 -12.13 -5.84 9.84
C LEU A 144 -13.59 -5.73 10.27
N ASP A 145 -14.17 -6.81 10.80
CA ASP A 145 -15.54 -6.85 11.32
C ASP A 145 -15.65 -5.90 12.53
N ARG A 146 -14.66 -5.89 13.44
CA ARG A 146 -14.59 -4.90 14.54
C ARG A 146 -14.55 -3.47 14.04
N VAL A 147 -13.72 -3.18 13.03
CA VAL A 147 -13.62 -1.84 12.43
C VAL A 147 -14.94 -1.46 11.75
N ALA A 148 -15.59 -2.38 11.04
CA ALA A 148 -16.87 -2.12 10.39
C ALA A 148 -17.99 -1.81 11.39
N VAL A 149 -18.04 -2.52 12.52
CA VAL A 149 -18.96 -2.21 13.62
C VAL A 149 -18.68 -0.83 14.23
N LYS A 150 -17.42 -0.44 14.36
CA LYS A 150 -17.04 0.86 14.93
C LYS A 150 -17.35 2.04 14.01
N TYR A 151 -17.27 1.84 12.69
CA TYR A 151 -17.50 2.88 11.67
C TYR A 151 -18.68 2.53 10.75
N GLN A 152 -19.78 2.02 11.30
CA GLN A 152 -20.95 1.54 10.54
C GLN A 152 -21.51 2.54 9.52
N VAL A 153 -21.33 3.84 9.77
CA VAL A 153 -21.82 4.93 8.91
C VAL A 153 -20.96 5.11 7.64
N ASP A 154 -19.71 4.66 7.66
CA ASP A 154 -18.82 4.78 6.50
C ASP A 154 -19.05 3.62 5.51
N TRP A 155 -19.77 3.94 4.42
CA TRP A 155 -20.06 2.99 3.34
C TRP A 155 -18.80 2.35 2.75
N ALA A 156 -17.66 3.05 2.74
CA ALA A 156 -16.43 2.54 2.17
C ALA A 156 -15.82 1.46 3.07
N VAL A 157 -15.91 1.64 4.39
CA VAL A 157 -15.49 0.65 5.39
C VAL A 157 -16.42 -0.57 5.35
N ALA A 158 -17.74 -0.35 5.37
CA ALA A 158 -18.73 -1.42 5.29
C ALA A 158 -18.51 -2.30 4.04
N ARG A 159 -18.28 -1.66 2.88
CA ARG A 159 -17.96 -2.36 1.62
C ARG A 159 -16.67 -3.21 1.71
N GLN A 160 -15.67 -2.80 2.49
CA GLN A 160 -14.47 -3.62 2.67
C GLN A 160 -14.75 -4.85 3.53
N ALA A 161 -15.66 -4.77 4.50
CA ALA A 161 -16.01 -5.88 5.38
C ALA A 161 -16.91 -6.93 4.71
N GLU A 162 -17.66 -6.56 3.67
CA GLU A 162 -18.46 -7.53 2.91
C GLU A 162 -17.58 -8.66 2.33
N ARG A 163 -17.74 -9.87 2.87
CA ARG A 163 -17.05 -11.09 2.42
C ARG A 163 -17.62 -11.54 1.08
N ARG A 164 -17.25 -10.85 0.00
CA ARG A 164 -17.57 -11.26 -1.36
C ARG A 164 -16.60 -12.36 -1.78
N PRO A 165 -17.07 -13.58 -2.10
CA PRO A 165 -16.20 -14.58 -2.69
C PRO A 165 -15.62 -14.02 -3.99
N SER A 166 -14.34 -14.31 -4.24
CA SER A 166 -13.76 -14.06 -5.56
C SER A 166 -14.63 -14.76 -6.59
N GLN A 167 -15.06 -14.05 -7.64
CA GLN A 167 -15.74 -14.72 -8.74
C GLN A 167 -14.83 -15.84 -9.29
N PRO A 168 -15.41 -16.99 -9.68
CA PRO A 168 -14.67 -18.08 -10.30
C PRO A 168 -13.76 -17.58 -11.41
N PHE A 169 -12.57 -18.19 -11.55
CA PHE A 169 -11.63 -17.80 -12.60
C PHE A 169 -12.27 -17.89 -13.99
N ALA A 170 -13.08 -18.92 -14.24
CA ALA A 170 -13.83 -19.08 -15.49
C ALA A 170 -14.71 -17.86 -15.81
N ASP A 171 -15.43 -17.32 -14.82
CA ASP A 171 -16.29 -16.14 -15.01
C ASP A 171 -15.47 -14.86 -15.22
N ARG A 172 -14.36 -14.71 -14.48
CA ARG A 172 -13.43 -13.59 -14.67
C ARG A 172 -12.78 -13.64 -16.05
N LEU A 173 -12.37 -14.82 -16.51
CA LEU A 173 -11.79 -15.05 -17.83
C LEU A 173 -12.83 -14.85 -18.93
N LYS A 174 -14.07 -15.33 -18.75
CA LYS A 174 -15.17 -15.12 -19.69
C LYS A 174 -15.50 -13.65 -19.84
N ARG A 175 -15.62 -12.90 -18.74
CA ARG A 175 -15.80 -11.44 -18.77
C ARG A 175 -14.63 -10.74 -19.46
N TYR A 176 -13.40 -11.11 -19.10
CA TYR A 176 -12.20 -10.58 -19.74
C TYR A 176 -12.21 -10.84 -21.26
N ALA A 177 -12.44 -12.08 -21.69
CA ALA A 177 -12.55 -12.44 -23.10
C ALA A 177 -13.67 -11.66 -23.79
N THR A 178 -14.83 -11.49 -23.14
CA THR A 178 -15.95 -10.69 -23.67
C THR A 178 -15.57 -9.20 -23.84
N HIS A 179 -14.67 -8.67 -23.01
CA HIS A 179 -14.20 -7.29 -23.07
C HIS A 179 -12.95 -7.10 -23.94
N VAL A 180 -12.24 -8.17 -24.28
CA VAL A 180 -11.00 -8.18 -25.05
C VAL A 180 -11.23 -8.62 -26.48
N ASP A 181 -12.26 -9.43 -26.75
CA ASP A 181 -12.73 -9.71 -28.11
C ASP A 181 -13.23 -8.41 -28.74
N GLN A 182 -12.40 -7.89 -29.62
CA GLN A 182 -12.56 -6.65 -30.37
C GLN A 182 -13.76 -6.69 -31.36
N SER A 183 -14.56 -7.76 -31.40
CA SER A 183 -15.76 -7.85 -32.24
C SER A 183 -16.90 -6.91 -31.80
N ARG A 184 -16.78 -6.26 -30.63
CA ARG A 184 -17.76 -5.27 -30.12
C ARG A 184 -17.17 -3.90 -29.80
N ALA A 185 -15.98 -3.57 -30.26
CA ALA A 185 -15.37 -2.24 -30.03
C ALA A 185 -16.26 -1.08 -30.54
N ALA A 186 -17.11 -1.32 -31.54
CA ALA A 186 -18.08 -0.36 -32.06
C ALA A 186 -19.42 -0.31 -31.31
N ALA A 187 -19.73 -1.29 -30.43
CA ALA A 187 -21.05 -1.46 -29.82
C ALA A 187 -21.13 -1.05 -28.34
N VAL A 188 -20.04 -0.56 -27.74
CA VAL A 188 -20.01 -0.09 -26.36
C VAL A 188 -19.96 1.44 -26.35
N PRO A 189 -21.08 2.14 -26.06
CA PRO A 189 -21.14 3.60 -26.06
C PRO A 189 -20.41 4.23 -24.86
N GLU A 190 -20.10 3.43 -23.83
CA GLU A 190 -19.30 3.89 -22.71
C GLU A 190 -17.81 3.86 -23.05
N ARG A 191 -17.08 4.93 -22.72
CA ARG A 191 -15.62 4.99 -22.79
C ARG A 191 -15.03 3.78 -22.06
N SER A 192 -14.65 2.76 -22.83
CA SER A 192 -13.86 1.64 -22.35
C SER A 192 -12.64 2.19 -21.63
N ARG A 193 -12.60 2.04 -20.29
CA ARG A 193 -11.38 2.25 -19.52
C ARG A 193 -10.49 1.06 -19.82
N MET A 194 -9.79 1.11 -20.97
CA MET A 194 -8.75 0.16 -21.32
C MET A 194 -7.90 -0.13 -20.08
N PRO A 195 -7.71 -1.39 -19.70
CA PRO A 195 -6.85 -1.69 -18.58
C PRO A 195 -5.40 -1.35 -18.96
N LEU A 196 -4.72 -0.66 -18.03
CA LEU A 196 -3.39 -0.04 -18.15
C LEU A 196 -2.25 -0.94 -18.68
N TRP A 197 -2.44 -2.24 -18.88
CA TRP A 197 -1.40 -3.13 -19.38
C TRP A 197 -1.11 -2.98 -20.87
N PHE A 198 -1.99 -2.35 -21.66
CA PHE A 198 -1.63 -1.92 -23.02
C PHE A 198 -0.68 -0.71 -23.01
N SER A 199 -0.58 0.02 -21.89
CA SER A 199 0.39 1.11 -21.70
C SER A 199 1.67 0.67 -20.97
N ALA A 200 1.73 -0.59 -20.54
CA ALA A 200 2.90 -1.12 -19.84
C ALA A 200 3.55 -2.20 -20.71
N ASP A 201 4.74 -1.89 -21.23
CA ASP A 201 5.70 -2.78 -21.88
C ASP A 201 6.17 -3.92 -20.94
N PHE A 202 5.25 -4.74 -20.44
CA PHE A 202 5.57 -5.88 -19.58
C PHE A 202 6.28 -7.00 -20.35
N TRP A 203 6.03 -7.09 -21.65
CA TRP A 203 6.54 -8.18 -22.49
C TRP A 203 7.90 -7.89 -23.16
N ARG A 204 8.32 -6.62 -23.24
CA ARG A 204 9.63 -6.25 -23.82
C ARG A 204 10.79 -6.24 -22.82
N ARG A 205 10.50 -6.27 -21.51
CA ARG A 205 11.53 -6.42 -20.48
C ARG A 205 11.49 -7.86 -19.99
N THR A 206 12.48 -8.64 -20.43
CA THR A 206 12.76 -9.97 -19.88
C THR A 206 12.70 -9.88 -18.36
N PRO A 207 11.81 -10.62 -17.67
CA PRO A 207 11.81 -10.61 -16.22
C PRO A 207 13.21 -11.02 -15.77
N GLY A 208 13.83 -10.23 -14.88
CA GLY A 208 15.15 -10.57 -14.37
C GLY A 208 15.12 -11.99 -13.83
N LYS A 209 16.12 -12.82 -14.16
CA LYS A 209 16.23 -14.24 -13.76
C LYS A 209 16.44 -14.43 -12.24
N SER A 210 16.05 -13.46 -11.40
CA SER A 210 16.16 -13.58 -9.96
C SER A 210 15.04 -14.48 -9.44
N ALA A 211 15.38 -15.35 -8.48
CA ALA A 211 14.40 -16.23 -7.84
C ALA A 211 13.20 -15.48 -7.25
N GLN A 212 13.39 -14.21 -6.87
CA GLN A 212 12.33 -13.36 -6.36
C GLN A 212 11.35 -12.92 -7.46
N ALA A 213 11.82 -12.54 -8.65
CA ALA A 213 10.93 -12.21 -9.77
C ALA A 213 10.11 -13.43 -10.21
N ILE A 214 10.74 -14.60 -10.26
CA ILE A 214 10.08 -15.88 -10.55
C ILE A 214 9.01 -16.18 -9.48
N ARG A 215 9.34 -16.05 -8.19
CA ARG A 215 8.36 -16.22 -7.10
C ARG A 215 7.19 -15.24 -7.20
N HIS A 216 7.44 -13.98 -7.54
CA HIS A 216 6.39 -12.98 -7.71
C HIS A 216 5.45 -13.32 -8.87
N VAL A 217 5.99 -13.80 -9.99
CA VAL A 217 5.20 -14.26 -11.14
C VAL A 217 4.41 -15.51 -10.78
N LEU A 218 5.03 -16.50 -10.13
CA LEU A 218 4.37 -17.73 -9.70
C LEU A 218 3.29 -17.48 -8.65
N GLU A 219 3.54 -16.62 -7.65
CA GLU A 219 2.52 -16.20 -6.68
C GLU A 219 1.38 -15.42 -7.35
N HIS A 220 1.68 -14.68 -8.42
CA HIS A 220 0.66 -13.98 -9.19
C HIS A 220 -0.21 -14.97 -9.98
N LEU A 221 0.41 -15.93 -10.66
CA LEU A 221 -0.28 -17.02 -11.35
C LEU A 221 -1.10 -17.88 -10.39
N HIS A 222 -0.54 -18.26 -9.24
CA HIS A 222 -1.23 -19.00 -8.18
C HIS A 222 -2.46 -18.22 -7.68
N ARG A 223 -2.34 -16.91 -7.48
CA ARG A 223 -3.48 -16.03 -7.13
C ARG A 223 -4.53 -15.92 -8.22
N LEU A 224 -4.13 -15.99 -9.49
CA LEU A 224 -5.05 -15.98 -10.63
C LEU A 224 -5.84 -17.29 -10.71
N VAL A 225 -5.14 -18.43 -10.59
CA VAL A 225 -5.69 -19.78 -10.74
C VAL A 225 -6.54 -20.19 -9.54
N HIS A 226 -6.03 -20.07 -8.33
CA HIS A 226 -6.71 -20.60 -7.14
C HIS A 226 -7.69 -19.63 -6.50
N GLY A 227 -7.74 -18.39 -6.99
CA GLY A 227 -8.51 -17.33 -6.34
C GLY A 227 -7.92 -16.98 -4.98
N ALA A 228 -8.11 -15.73 -4.57
CA ALA A 228 -7.82 -15.34 -3.20
C ALA A 228 -9.02 -15.72 -2.32
#